data_AF-A0A373CSC5-F1
#
_entry.id   AF-A0A373CSC5-F1
#
_cell.length_a   1.000
_cell.length_b   1.000
_cell.length_c   1.000
_cell.angle_alpha   90.00
_cell.angle_beta   90.00
_cell.angle_gamma   90.00
#
_symmetry.space_group_name_H-M   'P 1'
#
loop_
_entity.id
_entity.type
_entity.pdbx_description
1 polymer ?
#
loop_
_entity_poly.entity_id
_entity_poly.type
_entity_poly.pdbx_seq_one_letter_code
_entity_poly.pdbx_strand_id
1 'polypeptide(L)' 'MKVSYGKEKSQNIRVLIAMIKARKNYDNAQMAKCLGLKLGTYQNRVHDPSTFRAWELWNLMQLGKVPDSEKANYL' A
#
# COMPACT_ATOMS: atom_id res chain seq x y z
N MET A 1 -8.11 -16.77 17.61
CA MET A 1 -8.59 -15.38 17.53
C MET A 1 -8.82 -15.05 16.06
N LYS A 2 -10.03 -14.68 15.64
CA LYS A 2 -10.26 -14.12 14.30
C LYS A 2 -9.51 -12.80 14.24
N VAL A 3 -8.47 -12.70 13.42
CA VAL A 3 -7.85 -11.41 13.14
C VAL A 3 -8.94 -10.56 12.49
N SER A 4 -9.16 -9.36 13.03
CA SER A 4 -10.14 -8.45 12.43
C SER A 4 -9.69 -8.14 11.01
N TYR A 5 -10.62 -8.20 10.05
CA TYR A 5 -10.39 -7.95 8.63
C TYR A 5 -9.56 -6.66 8.38
N GLY A 6 -9.76 -5.61 9.18
CA GLY A 6 -8.99 -4.36 9.06
C GLY A 6 -7.50 -4.50 9.44
N LYS A 7 -7.14 -5.41 10.36
CA LYS A 7 -5.74 -5.70 10.72
C LYS A 7 -5.04 -6.48 9.60
N GLU A 8 -5.70 -7.48 9.02
CA GLU A 8 -5.16 -8.24 7.88
C GLU A 8 -4.93 -7.33 6.67
N LYS A 9 -5.93 -6.50 6.32
CA LYS A 9 -5.81 -5.51 5.24
C LYS A 9 -4.62 -4.58 5.43
N SER A 10 -4.46 -4.01 6.64
CA SER A 10 -3.36 -3.10 6.94
C SER A 10 -1.99 -3.77 6.81
N GLN A 11 -1.90 -5.05 7.21
CA GLN A 11 -0.69 -5.84 7.07
C GLN A 11 -0.38 -6.17 5.62
N ASN A 12 -1.40 -6.54 4.83
CA ASN A 12 -1.27 -6.80 3.40
C ASN A 12 -0.73 -5.56 2.67
N ILE A 13 -1.24 -4.37 2.98
CA ILE A 13 -0.77 -3.11 2.39
C ILE A 13 0.71 -2.86 2.73
N ARG A 14 1.15 -3.12 3.97
CA ARG A 14 2.57 -2.98 4.37
C ARG A 14 3.46 -3.92 3.58
N VAL A 15 3.06 -5.19 3.43
CA VAL A 15 3.79 -6.19 2.65
C VAL A 15 3.88 -5.78 1.18
N LEU A 16 2.78 -5.32 0.59
CA LEU A 16 2.74 -4.82 -0.78
C LEU A 16 3.73 -3.65 -0.99
N ILE A 17 3.73 -2.67 -0.10
CA ILE A 17 4.66 -1.53 -0.15
C ILE A 17 6.11 -2.01 -0.04
N ALA A 18 6.42 -2.89 0.91
CA ALA A 18 7.78 -3.42 1.07
C ALA A 18 8.25 -4.17 -0.18
N MET A 19 7.38 -4.98 -0.78
CA MET A 19 7.67 -5.71 -2.01
C MET A 19 7.93 -4.77 -3.19
N ILE A 20 7.12 -3.72 -3.37
CA ILE A 20 7.34 -2.72 -4.43
C ILE A 20 8.68 -2.03 -4.26
N LYS A 21 8.97 -1.58 -3.03
CA LYS A 21 10.25 -0.93 -2.69
C LYS A 21 11.44 -1.83 -2.98
N ALA A 22 11.39 -3.10 -2.58
CA ALA A 22 12.46 -4.06 -2.84
C ALA A 22 12.66 -4.33 -4.34
N ARG A 23 11.57 -4.55 -5.10
CA ARG A 23 11.64 -4.87 -6.54
C ARG A 23 12.15 -3.73 -7.41
N LYS A 24 11.81 -2.49 -7.05
CA LYS A 24 12.15 -1.30 -7.85
C LYS A 24 13.27 -0.45 -7.24
N ASN A 25 13.83 -0.88 -6.11
CA ASN A 25 14.76 -0.12 -5.28
C ASN A 25 14.22 1.28 -4.94
N TYR A 26 12.94 1.37 -4.59
CA TYR A 26 12.29 2.64 -4.27
C TYR A 26 12.45 3.04 -2.82
N ASP A 27 12.78 4.30 -2.59
CA ASP A 27 12.67 4.95 -1.30
C ASP A 27 11.25 5.50 -1.05
N ASN A 28 11.03 6.10 0.13
CA ASN A 28 9.72 6.66 0.48
C ASN A 28 9.35 7.89 -0.37
N ALA A 29 10.32 8.67 -0.85
CA ALA A 29 10.06 9.84 -1.68
C ALA A 29 9.63 9.43 -3.09
N GLN A 30 10.27 8.42 -3.66
CA GLN A 30 9.90 7.82 -4.94
C GLN A 30 8.52 7.18 -4.87
N MET A 31 8.21 6.43 -3.80
CA MET A 31 6.87 5.88 -3.58
C MET A 31 5.81 6.98 -3.47
N ALA A 32 6.07 8.05 -2.72
CA ALA A 32 5.16 9.18 -2.61
C ALA A 32 4.91 9.83 -3.98
N LYS A 33 5.96 10.02 -4.79
CA LYS A 33 5.86 10.55 -6.15
C LYS A 33 5.02 9.65 -7.07
N CYS A 34 5.23 8.32 -7.01
CA CYS A 34 4.43 7.36 -7.78
C CYS A 34 2.94 7.39 -7.43
N LEU A 35 2.61 7.74 -6.18
CA LEU A 35 1.24 7.86 -5.70
C LEU A 35 0.68 9.28 -5.81
N GLY A 36 1.45 10.26 -6.32
CA GLY A 36 1.03 11.66 -6.37
C GLY A 36 0.84 12.29 -4.99
N LEU A 37 1.52 11.78 -3.96
CA LEU A 37 1.41 12.23 -2.57
C LEU A 37 2.61 13.07 -2.16
N LYS A 38 2.39 13.97 -1.18
CA LYS A 38 3.49 14.58 -0.42
C LYS A 38 4.17 13.50 0.44
N LEU A 39 5.48 13.59 0.65
CA LEU A 39 6.25 12.61 1.44
C LEU A 39 5.68 12.41 2.85
N GLY A 40 5.36 13.50 3.56
CA GLY A 40 4.77 13.42 4.90
C GLY A 40 3.40 12.72 4.91
N THR A 41 2.57 12.97 3.89
CA THR A 41 1.29 12.26 3.73
C THR A 41 1.52 10.77 3.52
N TYR A 42 2.44 10.40 2.64
CA TYR A 42 2.78 8.99 2.41
C TYR A 42 3.30 8.31 3.69
N GLN A 43 4.17 8.97 4.45
CA GLN A 43 4.67 8.45 5.72
C GLN A 43 3.55 8.22 6.74
N ASN A 44 2.60 9.16 6.84
CA ASN A 44 1.41 8.99 7.68
C ASN A 44 0.55 7.79 7.22
N ARG A 45 0.35 7.61 5.91
CA ARG A 45 -0.34 6.44 5.36
C ARG A 45 0.37 5.13 5.66
N VAL A 46 1.70 5.10 5.60
CA VAL A 46 2.48 3.89 5.93
C VAL A 46 2.39 3.57 7.41
N HIS A 47 2.41 4.60 8.27
CA HIS A 47 2.23 4.46 9.71
C HIS A 47 0.84 3.89 10.04
N ASP A 48 -0.21 4.42 9.41
CA ASP A 48 -1.58 3.93 9.51
C ASP A 48 -2.18 3.60 8.13
N PRO A 49 -1.99 2.35 7.66
CA PRO A 49 -2.47 1.91 6.34
C PRO A 49 -4.00 1.93 6.19
N SER A 50 -4.76 1.98 7.29
CA SER A 50 -6.22 2.07 7.22
C SER A 50 -6.68 3.39 6.60
N THR A 51 -5.81 4.40 6.59
CA THR A 51 -6.13 5.73 6.07
C THR A 51 -5.92 5.88 4.56
N PHE A 52 -5.33 4.88 3.89
CA PHE A 52 -5.16 4.95 2.43
C PHE A 52 -6.51 5.08 1.71
N ARG A 53 -6.57 5.96 0.72
CA ARG A 53 -7.77 6.15 -0.10
C ARG A 53 -7.86 5.06 -1.17
N ALA A 54 -9.08 4.78 -1.64
CA ALA A 54 -9.33 3.74 -2.64
C ALA A 54 -8.47 3.88 -3.91
N TRP A 55 -8.28 5.11 -4.41
CA TRP A 55 -7.44 5.35 -5.59
C TRP A 55 -5.93 5.20 -5.30
N GLU A 56 -5.48 5.51 -4.08
CA GLU A 56 -4.10 5.30 -3.64
C GLU A 56 -3.80 3.79 -3.54
N LEU A 57 -4.75 3.01 -3.01
CA LEU A 57 -4.70 1.54 -2.94
C LEU A 57 -4.70 0.92 -4.34
N TRP A 58 -5.55 1.42 -5.24
CA TRP A 58 -5.55 0.99 -6.63
C TRP A 58 -4.18 1.18 -7.28
N ASN A 59 -3.58 2.37 -7.15
CA ASN A 59 -2.25 2.64 -7.70
C ASN A 59 -1.17 1.75 -7.07
N LEU A 60 -1.22 1.50 -5.76
CA LEU A 60 -0.32 0.55 -5.10
C LEU A 60 -0.45 -0.87 -5.67
N MET A 61 -1.68 -1.36 -5.85
CA MET A 61 -1.92 -2.70 -6.42
C MET A 61 -1.39 -2.80 -7.85
N GLN A 62 -1.56 -1.77 -8.68
CA GLN A 62 -1.03 -1.71 -10.04
C GLN A 62 0.50 -1.71 -10.05
N LEU A 63 1.13 -0.90 -9.18
CA LEU A 63 2.60 -0.85 -9.04
C LEU A 63 3.18 -2.18 -8.57
N GLY A 64 2.47 -2.89 -7.70
CA GLY A 64 2.83 -4.21 -7.20
C GLY A 64 2.50 -5.37 -8.14
N LYS A 65 1.78 -5.11 -9.24
CA LYS A 65 1.25 -6.11 -10.17
C LYS A 65 0.39 -7.17 -9.45
N VAL A 66 -0.47 -6.73 -8.54
CA VAL A 66 -1.38 -7.61 -7.79
C VAL A 66 -2.42 -8.20 -8.75
N PRO A 67 -2.59 -9.54 -8.82
CA PRO A 67 -3.63 -10.18 -9.62
C PRO A 67 -5.04 -9.74 -9.22
N ASP A 68 -5.97 -9.70 -10.16
CA ASP A 68 -7.36 -9.29 -9.88
C ASP A 68 -8.04 -10.13 -8.80
N SER A 69 -7.72 -11.43 -8.74
CA SER A 69 -8.21 -12.35 -7.71
C SER A 69 -7.79 -11.97 -6.28
N GLU A 70 -6.71 -11.22 -6.13
CA GLU A 70 -6.16 -10.82 -4.82
C GLU A 70 -6.54 -9.40 -4.42
N LYS A 71 -7.11 -8.59 -5.34
CA LYS A 71 -7.43 -7.18 -5.07
C LYS A 71 -8.45 -6.98 -3.95
N ALA A 72 -9.35 -7.95 -3.74
CA ALA A 72 -10.33 -7.93 -2.65
C ALA A 72 -9.68 -7.95 -1.24
N ASN A 73 -8.41 -8.38 -1.13
CA ASN A 73 -7.67 -8.39 0.13
C ASN A 73 -7.14 -7.00 0.53
N TYR A 74 -7.32 -6.00 -0.35
CA TYR A 74 -6.78 -4.64 -0.22
C TYR A 74 -7.85 -3.55 -0.34
N LEU A 75 -9.06 -3.87 -0.80
CA LEU A 75 -10.21 -2.96 -0.94
C LEU A 75 -11.14 -3.11 0.27
#